data_AF-A0A7C6UPV0-F1
#
_entry.id   AF-A0A7C6UPV0-F1
#
_cell.length_a   1.000
_cell.length_b   1.000
_cell.length_c   1.000
_cell.angle_alpha   90.00
_cell.angle_beta   90.00
_cell.angle_gamma   90.00
#
_symmetry.space_group_name_H-M   'P 1'
#
loop_
_entity.id
_entity.type
_entity.pdbx_description
1 polymer ?
#
loop_
_entity_poly.entity_id
_entity_poly.type
_entity_poly.pdbx_seq_one_letter_code
_entity_poly.pdbx_strand_id
1 'polypeptide(L)' 'MSAYVYKSVLKCRTADQALSAMRRQVKKLRKKHPELAACSLADLGLSMEKAGLNATLYFKKKS' A
#
# COMPACT_ATOMS: atom_id res chain seq x y z
N MET A 1 -13.59 -3.42 -14.88
CA MET A 1 -13.01 -2.54 -13.84
C MET A 1 -11.59 -2.99 -13.57
N SER A 2 -10.58 -2.17 -13.89
CA SER A 2 -9.18 -2.51 -13.56
C SER A 2 -8.92 -2.15 -12.10
N ALA A 3 -8.45 -3.13 -11.32
CA ALA A 3 -8.00 -2.94 -9.96
C ALA A 3 -6.58 -3.48 -9.81
N TYR A 4 -5.75 -2.76 -9.05
CA TYR A 4 -4.36 -3.11 -8.85
C TYR A 4 -4.11 -3.43 -7.38
N VAL A 5 -3.45 -4.56 -7.12
CA VAL A 5 -3.17 -5.04 -5.77
C VAL A 5 -1.66 -5.16 -5.58
N TYR A 6 -1.13 -4.52 -4.55
CA TYR A 6 0.29 -4.60 -4.21
C TYR A 6 0.48 -5.07 -2.78
N LYS A 7 1.30 -6.09 -2.60
CA LYS A 7 1.68 -6.61 -1.28
C LYS A 7 3.09 -6.15 -0.92
N SER A 8 3.30 -5.75 0.33
CA SER A 8 4.60 -5.32 0.83
C SER A 8 4.76 -5.62 2.30
N VAL A 9 5.92 -6.14 2.69
CA VAL A 9 6.28 -6.35 4.08
C VAL A 9 6.93 -5.06 4.62
N LEU A 10 6.33 -4.48 5.65
CA LEU A 10 6.81 -3.28 6.33
C LEU A 10 7.46 -3.67 7.65
N LYS A 11 8.75 -3.37 7.78
CA LYS A 11 9.48 -3.50 9.06
C LYS A 11 9.12 -2.30 9.94
N CYS A 12 8.18 -2.47 10.84
CA CYS A 12 7.71 -1.42 11.74
C CYS A 12 7.50 -1.99 13.15
N ARG A 13 7.86 -1.22 14.18
CA ARG A 13 7.66 -1.61 15.59
C ARG A 13 6.48 -0.89 16.25
N THR A 14 6.01 0.20 15.66
CA THR A 14 4.89 1.00 16.16
C THR A 14 3.88 1.30 15.05
N ALA A 15 2.64 1.63 15.45
CA ALA A 15 1.59 2.02 14.52
C ALA A 15 1.96 3.26 13.69
N ASP A 16 2.59 4.26 14.30
CA ASP A 16 3.07 5.46 13.60
C ASP A 16 4.13 5.15 12.54
N GLN A 17 5.07 4.25 12.86
CA GLN A 17 6.04 3.78 11.89
C GLN A 17 5.36 3.04 10.74
N ALA A 18 4.35 2.22 11.03
CA ALA A 18 3.57 1.52 10.02
C ALA A 18 2.84 2.48 9.09
N LEU A 19 2.14 3.49 9.62
CA LEU A 19 1.45 4.50 8.82
C LEU A 19 2.41 5.30 7.95
N SER A 20 3.54 5.71 8.51
CA SER A 20 4.59 6.42 7.78
C SER A 20 5.19 5.55 6.67
N ALA A 21 5.43 4.26 6.94
CA ALA A 21 5.97 3.31 5.97
C ALA A 21 4.96 3.04 4.84
N MET A 22 3.68 2.85 5.16
CA MET A 22 2.61 2.70 4.17
C MET A 22 2.50 3.92 3.25
N ARG A 23 2.48 5.14 3.80
CA ARG A 23 2.44 6.38 2.99
C ARG A 23 3.63 6.49 2.06
N ARG A 24 4.84 6.16 2.54
CA ARG A 24 6.05 6.09 1.70
C ARG A 24 5.91 5.04 0.60
N GLN A 25 5.35 3.87 0.91
CA GLN A 25 5.16 2.79 -0.05
C GLN A 25 4.16 3.14 -1.14
N VAL A 26 3.02 3.76 -0.79
CA VAL A 26 2.06 4.28 -1.77
C VAL A 26 2.72 5.31 -2.68
N LYS A 27 3.52 6.24 -2.14
CA LYS A 27 4.27 7.22 -2.96
C LYS A 27 5.26 6.53 -3.90
N LYS A 28 5.99 5.50 -3.45
CA LYS A 28 6.90 4.73 -4.30
C LYS A 28 6.16 3.99 -5.42
N LEU A 29 5.06 3.34 -5.09
CA LEU A 29 4.23 2.64 -6.07
C LEU A 29 3.71 3.58 -7.14
N ARG A 30 3.16 4.74 -6.77
CA ARG A 30 2.71 5.75 -7.74
C ARG A 30 3.81 6.29 -8.65
N LYS A 31 5.06 6.35 -8.17
CA LYS A 31 6.21 6.73 -9.01
C LYS A 31 6.63 5.61 -9.96
N LYS A 32 6.53 4.36 -9.54
CA LYS A 32 6.95 3.19 -10.33
C LYS A 32 5.88 2.73 -11.33
N HIS A 33 4.62 2.99 -11.03
CA HIS A 33 3.44 2.51 -11.76
C HIS A 33 2.57 3.70 -12.18
N PRO A 34 2.80 4.26 -13.38
CA PRO A 34 2.03 5.39 -13.91
C PRO A 34 0.52 5.14 -13.94
N GLU A 35 0.11 3.88 -14.12
CA GLU A 35 -1.29 3.43 -14.09
C GLU A 35 -2.01 3.78 -12.77
N LEU A 36 -1.26 3.94 -11.68
CA LEU A 36 -1.81 4.33 -10.38
C LEU A 36 -2.10 5.83 -10.26
N ALA A 37 -1.66 6.67 -11.20
CA ALA A 37 -1.98 8.10 -11.19
C ALA A 37 -3.50 8.34 -11.36
N ALA A 38 -4.14 7.52 -12.18
CA ALA A 38 -5.58 7.50 -12.39
C ALA A 38 -6.35 6.69 -11.33
N CYS A 39 -5.67 6.14 -10.34
CA CYS A 39 -6.27 5.29 -9.30
C CYS A 39 -6.22 5.94 -7.91
N SER A 40 -7.25 5.66 -7.11
CA SER A 40 -7.29 5.94 -5.68
C SER A 40 -7.00 4.66 -4.92
N LEU A 41 -6.35 4.80 -3.76
CA LEU A 41 -6.23 3.71 -2.80
C LEU A 41 -7.62 3.49 -2.21
N ALA A 42 -8.25 2.38 -2.57
CA ALA A 42 -9.63 2.07 -2.21
C ALA A 42 -9.72 1.19 -0.96
N ASP A 43 -8.69 0.38 -0.70
CA ASP A 43 -8.66 -0.47 0.50
C ASP A 43 -7.22 -0.78 0.94
N LEU A 44 -7.09 -1.17 2.22
CA LEU A 44 -5.87 -1.49 2.93
C LEU A 44 -6.06 -2.74 3.78
N GLY A 45 -5.43 -3.84 3.37
CA GLY A 45 -5.32 -5.04 4.20
C GLY A 45 -4.03 -5.00 5.02
N LEU A 46 -4.11 -5.20 6.33
CA LEU A 46 -2.95 -5.28 7.22
C LEU A 46 -2.97 -6.62 7.95
N SER A 47 -1.88 -7.37 7.88
CA SER A 47 -1.67 -8.57 8.69
C SER A 47 -0.31 -8.54 9.36
N MET A 48 -0.25 -8.92 10.63
CA MET A 48 0.98 -8.99 11.39
C MET A 48 1.53 -10.41 11.30
N GLU A 49 2.76 -10.56 10.80
CA GLU A 49 3.46 -11.83 10.73
C GLU A 49 4.80 -11.74 11.47
N LYS A 50 5.43 -12.90 11.73
CA LYS A 50 6.73 -12.97 12.43
C LYS A 50 7.82 -12.11 11.79
N ALA A 51 7.73 -11.86 10.48
CA ALA A 51 8.68 -11.06 9.72
C ALA A 51 8.38 -9.54 9.71
N GLY A 52 7.19 -9.11 10.17
CA GLY A 52 6.76 -7.72 10.16
C GLY A 52 5.29 -7.54 9.79
N LEU A 53 4.92 -6.31 9.44
CA LEU A 53 3.56 -5.96 9.03
C LEU A 53 3.40 -6.13 7.53
N ASN A 54 2.60 -7.10 7.10
CA ASN A 54 2.21 -7.27 5.70
C ASN A 54 1.10 -6.28 5.37
N ALA A 55 1.40 -5.38 4.43
CA ALA A 55 0.44 -4.42 3.89
C ALA A 55 0.02 -4.83 2.48
N THR A 56 -1.28 -4.95 2.27
CA THR A 56 -1.93 -5.14 0.97
C THR A 56 -2.63 -3.85 0.59
N LEU A 57 -2.17 -3.22 -0.47
CA LEU A 57 -2.66 -1.94 -0.98
C LEU A 57 -3.55 -2.20 -2.20
N TYR A 58 -4.83 -1.84 -2.10
CA TYR A 58 -5.79 -2.02 -3.19
C TYR A 58 -6.08 -0.68 -3.86
N PHE A 59 -5.83 -0.60 -5.16
CA PHE A 59 -6.08 0.60 -5.97
C PHE A 59 -7.20 0.36 -6.96
N LYS A 60 -8.15 1.29 -7.00
CA LYS A 60 -9.26 1.31 -7.95
C LYS A 60 -9.20 2.60 -8.77
N LYS A 61 -9.60 2.53 -10.04
CA LYS A 61 -9.72 3.72 -10.88
C LYS A 61 -10.63 4.76 -10.21
N LYS A 62 -10.23 6.03 -10.26
CA LYS A 62 -11.06 7.15 -9.79
C LYS A 62 -12.33 7.17 -10.65
N SER A 63 -13.49 7.15 -10.01
CA SER A 63 -14.77 7.44 -10.66
C SER A 63 -14.89 8.92 -10.92
#